data_AF-A0A3R6FKV7-F1
#
_entry.id   AF-A0A3R6FKV7-F1
#
_cell.length_a   1.000
_cell.length_b   1.000
_cell.length_c   1.000
_cell.angle_alpha   90.00
_cell.angle_beta   90.00
_cell.angle_gamma   90.00
#
_symmetry.space_group_name_H-M   'P 1'
#
loop_
_entity.id
_entity.type
_entity.pdbx_description
1 polymer ?
#
loop_
_entity_poly.entity_id
_entity_poly.type
_entity_poly.pdbx_seq_one_letter_code
_entity_poly.pdbx_strand_id
1 'polypeptide(L)'
;MPDEVGYEKPKIAEVSIENINENKVKQYDARKRLLEESILGMIPEGHPVVFISYSWDSPEHKVWVAKFADDLTSKGIYVLFDDYLDSGTTLPMFMEYGIERSDKVLIIGTPKYKV
;
A
#
# COMPACT_ATOMS: atom_id res chain seq x y z
N MET A 1 -31.76 48.29 18.61
CA MET A 1 -31.40 46.93 18.17
C MET A 1 -32.38 46.56 17.08
N PRO A 2 -31.96 46.28 15.83
CA PRO A 2 -32.86 45.74 14.81
C PRO A 2 -32.68 44.21 14.68
N ASP A 3 -33.80 43.56 14.39
CA ASP A 3 -34.02 42.11 14.38
C ASP A 3 -33.29 41.40 13.22
N GLU A 4 -32.74 40.20 13.50
CA GLU A 4 -32.14 39.32 12.49
C GLU A 4 -33.21 38.68 11.59
N VAL A 5 -33.19 39.01 10.30
CA VAL A 5 -33.92 38.30 9.26
C VAL A 5 -33.26 36.93 9.03
N GLY A 6 -33.98 35.86 9.37
CA GLY A 6 -33.56 34.49 9.13
C GLY A 6 -33.44 34.17 7.64
N TYR A 7 -32.25 33.75 7.22
CA TYR A 7 -31.95 33.30 5.86
C TYR A 7 -32.05 31.77 5.80
N GLU A 8 -33.15 31.24 5.25
CA GLU A 8 -33.29 29.80 4.99
C GLU A 8 -32.48 29.43 3.74
N LYS A 9 -31.46 28.58 3.91
CA LYS A 9 -30.63 28.09 2.80
C LYS A 9 -31.38 27.01 2.00
N PRO A 10 -31.34 27.04 0.65
CA PRO A 10 -32.04 26.08 -0.19
C PRO A 10 -31.35 24.71 -0.21
N LYS A 11 -32.12 23.64 0.05
CA LYS A 11 -31.72 22.21 0.17
C LYS A 11 -31.37 21.48 -1.14
N ILE A 12 -31.22 22.18 -2.27
CA ILE A 12 -31.26 21.55 -3.60
C ILE A 12 -29.84 21.26 -4.16
N ALA A 13 -28.78 21.81 -3.55
CA ALA A 13 -27.40 21.68 -4.06
C ALA A 13 -26.55 20.57 -3.39
N GLU A 14 -26.91 20.09 -2.20
CA GLU A 14 -26.08 19.14 -1.43
C GLU A 14 -26.19 17.69 -1.97
N VAL A 15 -27.40 17.24 -2.31
CA VAL A 15 -27.68 15.85 -2.74
C VAL A 15 -26.95 15.49 -4.06
N SER A 16 -26.67 16.47 -4.92
CA SER A 16 -25.98 16.23 -6.21
C SER A 16 -24.47 16.14 -6.06
N ILE A 17 -23.88 16.81 -5.06
CA ILE A 17 -22.43 16.82 -4.83
C ILE A 17 -21.97 15.52 -4.15
N GLU A 18 -22.77 15.01 -3.22
CA GLU A 18 -22.50 13.75 -2.50
C GLU A 18 -22.41 12.56 -3.45
N ASN A 19 -23.37 12.42 -4.38
CA ASN A 19 -23.42 11.32 -5.35
C ASN A 19 -22.27 11.35 -6.38
N ILE A 20 -21.79 12.55 -6.75
CA ILE A 20 -20.63 12.71 -7.64
C ILE A 20 -19.34 12.35 -6.90
N ASN A 21 -19.25 12.72 -5.62
CA ASN A 21 -18.11 12.39 -4.78
C ASN A 21 -18.04 10.87 -4.52
N GLU A 22 -19.16 10.22 -4.19
CA GLU A 22 -19.22 8.77 -4.04
C GLU A 22 -18.85 8.00 -5.32
N ASN A 23 -19.33 8.42 -6.49
CA ASN A 23 -18.97 7.77 -7.75
C ASN A 23 -17.49 7.96 -8.10
N LYS A 24 -16.94 9.15 -7.85
CA LYS A 24 -15.51 9.39 -8.03
C LYS A 24 -14.70 8.55 -7.07
N VAL A 25 -15.04 8.52 -5.77
CA VAL A 25 -14.37 7.70 -4.75
C VAL A 25 -14.40 6.22 -5.15
N LYS A 26 -15.57 5.68 -5.53
CA LYS A 26 -15.69 4.29 -6.02
C LYS A 26 -14.82 4.00 -7.25
N GLN A 27 -14.69 4.95 -8.17
CA GLN A 27 -13.83 4.81 -9.34
C GLN A 27 -12.33 4.89 -9.00
N TYR A 28 -11.95 5.78 -8.08
CA TYR A 28 -10.58 5.86 -7.56
C TYR A 28 -10.21 4.59 -6.80
N ASP A 29 -11.10 4.05 -5.99
CA ASP A 29 -10.89 2.81 -5.24
C ASP A 29 -10.69 1.61 -6.18
N ALA A 30 -11.50 1.51 -7.24
CA ALA A 30 -11.35 0.44 -8.24
C ALA A 30 -10.03 0.55 -9.01
N ARG A 31 -9.63 1.76 -9.43
CA ARG A 31 -8.34 1.99 -10.11
C ARG A 31 -7.15 1.79 -9.18
N LYS A 32 -7.26 2.20 -7.91
CA LYS A 32 -6.23 2.01 -6.87
C LYS A 32 -6.01 0.52 -6.63
N ARG A 33 -7.07 -0.28 -6.46
CA ARG A 33 -6.96 -1.74 -6.32
C ARG A 33 -6.28 -2.42 -7.50
N LEU A 34 -6.67 -2.09 -8.73
CA LEU A 34 -6.04 -2.67 -9.93
C LEU A 34 -4.55 -2.31 -10.03
N LEU A 35 -4.18 -1.09 -9.64
CA LEU A 35 -2.79 -0.65 -9.59
C LEU A 35 -2.01 -1.39 -8.50
N GLU A 36 -2.58 -1.50 -7.29
CA GLU A 36 -2.00 -2.25 -6.18
C GLU A 36 -1.79 -3.73 -6.53
N GLU A 37 -2.78 -4.40 -7.11
CA GLU A 37 -2.68 -5.79 -7.57
C GLU A 37 -1.63 -5.96 -8.67
N SER A 38 -1.50 -4.97 -9.56
CA SER A 38 -0.47 -4.96 -10.60
C SER A 38 0.95 -4.76 -10.03
N ILE A 39 1.09 -4.07 -8.89
CA ILE A 39 2.38 -3.74 -8.27
C ILE A 39 2.81 -4.81 -7.28
N LEU A 40 1.90 -5.28 -6.42
CA LEU A 40 2.16 -6.20 -5.32
C LEU A 40 1.89 -7.66 -5.68
N GLY A 41 1.26 -7.91 -6.82
CA GLY A 41 0.71 -9.21 -7.18
C GLY A 41 -0.62 -9.50 -6.48
N MET A 42 -1.18 -10.67 -6.80
CA MET A 42 -2.44 -11.13 -6.22
C MET A 42 -2.19 -11.70 -4.81
N ILE A 43 -2.47 -10.88 -3.79
CA ILE A 43 -2.32 -11.29 -2.39
C ILE A 43 -3.51 -12.18 -2.01
N PRO A 44 -3.30 -13.45 -1.63
CA PRO A 44 -4.38 -14.35 -1.28
C PRO A 44 -5.02 -13.94 0.06
N GLU A 45 -6.36 -13.89 0.10
CA GLU A 45 -7.08 -13.64 1.34
C GLU A 45 -6.82 -14.74 2.38
N GLY A 46 -6.71 -14.35 3.64
CA GLY A 46 -6.48 -15.28 4.76
C GLY A 46 -5.04 -15.75 4.97
N HIS A 47 -4.08 -15.24 4.18
CA HIS A 47 -2.65 -15.50 4.40
C HIS A 47 -1.98 -14.28 5.04
N PRO A 48 -1.06 -14.47 6.00
CA PRO A 48 -0.31 -13.37 6.57
C PRO A 48 0.56 -12.72 5.49
N VAL A 49 0.52 -11.40 5.41
CA VAL A 49 1.31 -10.61 4.46
C VAL A 49 2.44 -9.93 5.21
N VAL A 50 3.68 -10.15 4.76
CA VAL A 50 4.87 -9.54 5.35
C VAL A 50 5.58 -8.71 4.30
N PHE A 51 5.84 -7.44 4.61
CA PHE A 51 6.70 -6.58 3.82
C PHE A 51 8.12 -6.61 4.34
N ILE A 52 9.09 -6.95 3.50
CA ILE A 52 10.51 -6.96 3.85
C ILE A 52 11.17 -5.71 3.30
N SER A 53 11.66 -4.86 4.20
CA SER A 53 12.57 -3.76 3.89
C SER A 53 13.98 -4.20 4.25
N TYR A 54 14.89 -4.26 3.27
CA TYR A 54 16.28 -4.65 3.49
C TYR A 54 17.25 -3.61 2.96
N SER A 55 18.48 -3.63 3.48
CA SER A 55 19.55 -2.77 2.99
C SER A 55 20.28 -3.41 1.80
N TRP A 56 20.49 -2.63 0.74
CA TRP A 56 21.28 -3.07 -0.43
C TRP A 56 22.80 -3.01 -0.16
N ASP A 57 23.23 -3.40 1.05
CA ASP A 57 24.60 -3.21 1.55
C ASP A 57 25.61 -4.19 0.92
N SER A 58 25.19 -5.42 0.60
CA SER A 58 26.05 -6.44 0.03
C SER A 58 25.25 -7.49 -0.78
N PRO A 59 25.83 -8.03 -1.87
CA PRO A 59 25.22 -9.11 -2.64
C PRO A 59 24.92 -10.36 -1.79
N GLU A 60 25.79 -10.69 -0.84
CA GLU A 60 25.59 -11.83 0.07
C GLU A 60 24.37 -11.62 0.97
N HIS A 61 24.17 -10.39 1.45
CA HIS A 61 22.99 -10.03 2.24
C HIS A 61 21.71 -10.17 1.42
N LYS A 62 21.71 -9.67 0.18
CA LYS A 62 20.58 -9.80 -0.74
C LYS A 62 20.20 -11.26 -0.98
N VAL A 63 21.18 -12.13 -1.24
CA VAL A 63 20.95 -13.58 -1.41
C VAL A 63 20.37 -14.21 -0.15
N TRP A 64 20.84 -13.80 1.03
CA TRP A 64 20.30 -14.29 2.29
C TRP A 64 18.85 -13.85 2.52
N VAL A 65 18.53 -12.58 2.24
CA VAL A 65 17.16 -12.06 2.37
C VAL A 65 16.23 -12.75 1.38
N ALA A 66 16.66 -12.98 0.14
CA ALA A 66 15.87 -13.73 -0.84
C ALA A 66 15.54 -15.15 -0.35
N LYS A 67 16.53 -15.89 0.18
CA LYS A 67 16.30 -17.21 0.79
C LYS A 67 15.33 -17.14 1.96
N PHE A 68 15.45 -16.11 2.80
CA PHE A 68 14.55 -15.90 3.93
C PHE A 68 13.11 -15.60 3.47
N ALA A 69 12.93 -14.83 2.39
CA ALA A 69 11.64 -14.60 1.76
C ALA A 69 11.04 -15.90 1.20
N ASP A 70 11.84 -16.74 0.55
CA ASP A 70 11.42 -18.06 0.05
C ASP A 70 10.98 -18.98 1.19
N ASP A 71 11.74 -19.01 2.30
CA ASP A 71 11.41 -19.80 3.49
C ASP A 71 10.07 -19.35 4.11
N LEU A 72 9.79 -18.05 4.16
CA LEU A 72 8.49 -17.54 4.62
C LEU A 72 7.35 -17.93 3.67
N THR A 73 7.59 -17.81 2.37
CA THR A 73 6.62 -18.21 1.33
C THR A 73 6.29 -19.69 1.42
N SER A 74 7.28 -20.55 1.68
CA SER A 74 7.08 -21.99 1.88
C SER A 74 6.19 -22.33 3.09
N LYS A 75 6.08 -21.42 4.06
CA LYS A 75 5.22 -21.55 5.25
C LYS A 75 3.82 -20.99 5.04
N GLY A 76 3.50 -20.53 3.83
CA GLY A 76 2.21 -19.91 3.51
C GLY A 76 2.09 -18.44 3.92
N ILE A 77 3.21 -17.74 4.06
CA ILE A 77 3.23 -16.30 4.31
C ILE A 77 3.48 -15.60 2.98
N TYR A 78 2.64 -14.64 2.60
CA TYR A 78 2.87 -13.85 1.39
C TYR A 78 3.94 -12.79 1.67
N VAL A 79 5.04 -12.84 0.92
CA VAL A 79 6.17 -11.91 1.12
C VAL A 79 6.20 -10.86 0.03
N LEU A 80 6.13 -9.60 0.45
CA LEU A 80 6.40 -8.45 -0.40
C LEU A 80 7.89 -8.10 -0.28
N PHE A 81 8.61 -8.28 -1.38
CA PHE A 81 10.04 -8.06 -1.47
C PHE A 81 10.36 -7.22 -2.71
N ASP A 82 11.16 -6.18 -2.52
CA ASP A 82 11.51 -5.19 -3.54
C ASP A 82 12.35 -5.74 -4.68
N ASP A 83 13.03 -6.89 -4.51
CA ASP A 83 13.75 -7.54 -5.61
C ASP A 83 12.83 -8.23 -6.62
N TYR A 84 11.57 -8.51 -6.24
CA TYR A 84 10.56 -9.02 -7.16
C TYR A 84 9.89 -7.92 -7.98
N LEU A 85 10.26 -6.65 -7.76
CA LEU A 85 9.73 -5.54 -8.53
C LEU A 85 10.26 -5.60 -9.97
N ASP A 86 9.33 -5.63 -10.91
CA ASP A 86 9.68 -5.50 -12.31
C ASP A 86 10.23 -4.09 -12.59
N SER A 87 11.12 -4.00 -13.58
CA SER A 87 11.97 -2.84 -13.88
C SER A 87 11.25 -1.52 -14.28
N GLY A 88 9.91 -1.49 -14.23
CA GLY A 88 9.07 -0.32 -14.46
C GLY A 88 8.31 0.19 -13.22
N THR A 89 8.42 -0.45 -12.06
CA THR A 89 7.65 -0.09 -10.87
C THR A 89 8.40 0.92 -9.99
N THR A 90 7.72 2.02 -9.65
CA THR A 90 8.28 3.05 -8.77
C THR A 90 8.39 2.51 -7.35
N LEU A 91 9.62 2.26 -6.88
CA LEU A 91 9.92 1.79 -5.51
C LEU A 91 9.15 2.55 -4.41
N PRO A 92 9.01 3.90 -4.46
CA PRO A 92 8.14 4.64 -3.55
C PRO A 92 6.69 4.12 -3.47
N MET A 93 6.04 3.85 -4.60
CA MET A 93 4.66 3.35 -4.62
C MET A 93 4.58 1.93 -4.06
N PHE A 94 5.56 1.10 -4.36
CA PHE A 94 5.64 -0.25 -3.79
C PHE A 94 5.79 -0.23 -2.26
N MET A 95 6.61 0.69 -1.72
CA MET A 95 6.72 0.86 -0.27
C MET A 95 5.41 1.33 0.33
N GLU A 96 4.76 2.33 -0.26
CA GLU A 96 3.50 2.88 0.25
C GLU A 96 2.40 1.81 0.29
N TYR A 97 2.15 1.14 -0.85
CA TYR A 97 1.15 0.09 -0.92
C TYR A 97 1.54 -1.16 -0.14
N GLY A 98 2.81 -1.52 -0.12
CA GLY A 98 3.30 -2.69 0.60
C GLY A 98 3.17 -2.53 2.11
N ILE A 99 3.42 -1.32 2.64
CA ILE A 99 3.20 -1.02 4.06
C ILE A 99 1.69 -0.98 4.38
N GLU A 100 0.88 -0.37 3.53
CA GLU A 100 -0.58 -0.29 3.73
C GLU A 100 -1.23 -1.68 3.75
N ARG A 101 -0.74 -2.59 2.89
CA ARG A 101 -1.35 -3.91 2.68
C ARG A 101 -0.77 -5.02 3.55
N SER A 102 0.41 -4.84 4.12
CA SER A 102 1.07 -5.86 4.94
C SER A 102 0.54 -5.91 6.37
N ASP A 103 0.42 -7.11 6.93
CA ASP A 103 0.07 -7.32 8.33
C ASP A 103 1.25 -6.98 9.25
N LYS A 104 2.47 -7.19 8.75
CA LYS A 104 3.73 -6.94 9.44
C LYS A 104 4.79 -6.42 8.48
N VAL A 105 5.62 -5.53 9.00
CA VAL A 105 6.81 -5.01 8.30
C VAL A 105 8.04 -5.56 8.99
N LEU A 106 8.88 -6.27 8.24
CA LEU A 106 10.19 -6.76 8.66
C LEU A 106 11.27 -5.82 8.12
N ILE A 107 12.05 -5.23 9.02
CA ILE A 107 13.21 -4.43 8.66
C ILE A 107 14.45 -5.26 8.90
N ILE A 108 15.16 -5.60 7.82
CA ILE A 108 16.38 -6.39 7.85
C ILE A 108 17.55 -5.44 7.58
N GLY A 109 18.16 -4.96 8.65
CA GLY A 109 19.39 -4.17 8.59
C GLY A 109 20.62 -5.02 8.89
N THR A 110 21.72 -4.75 8.20
CA THR A 110 23.04 -5.28 8.61
C THR A 110 23.66 -4.37 9.68
N PRO A 111 24.68 -4.81 10.43
CA PRO A 111 25.44 -3.91 11.34
C PRO A 111 26.13 -2.75 10.61
N LYS A 112 26.24 -2.80 9.27
CA LYS A 112 26.71 -1.69 8.43
C LYS A 112 25.62 -0.65 8.14
N TYR A 113 24.38 -0.90 8.55
CA TYR A 113 23.29 0.08 8.56
C TYR A 113 23.62 1.15 9.59
N LYS A 114 24.52 2.07 9.21
CA LYS A 114 24.94 3.18 10.04
C LYS A 114 23.78 4.16 10.13
N VAL A 115 23.30 4.31 11.36
CA VAL A 115 22.57 5.49 11.85
C VAL A 115 23.41 6.76 11.65
#